data_AF-A0A7V2EKN2-F1
#
_entry.id   AF-A0A7V2EKN2-F1
#
_cell.length_a   1.000
_cell.length_b   1.000
_cell.length_c   1.000
_cell.angle_alpha   90.00
_cell.angle_beta   90.00
_cell.angle_gamma   90.00
#
_symmetry.space_group_name_H-M   'P 1'
#
loop_
_entity.id
_entity.type
_entity.pdbx_description
1 polymer ?
#
loop_
_entity_poly.entity_id
_entity_poly.type
_entity_poly.pdbx_seq_one_letter_code
_entity_poly.pdbx_strand_id
1 'polypeptide(L)'
;MRKGAGADVGDTVGLAIKPTKEWPEPEVPTDLKKALKASKVHDIWMDITPIARWDWIRWIGSTKRPETRKRRIENTCSMLKDGKRRPCCFNRSQCTEPSVSSNGVLLEPTQMNEKKRA
;
A
#
# COMPACT_ATOMS: atom_id res chain seq x y z
N MET A 1 -6.75 6.98 14.15
CA MET A 1 -6.83 6.47 15.54
C MET A 1 -6.95 7.62 16.54
N ARG A 2 -5.89 8.35 16.91
CA ARG A 2 -5.95 9.43 17.94
C ARG A 2 -7.16 10.38 17.82
N LYS A 3 -7.33 11.02 16.66
CA LYS A 3 -8.41 11.98 16.43
C LYS A 3 -9.83 11.37 16.42
N GLY A 4 -9.96 10.10 16.05
CA GLY A 4 -11.27 9.42 15.98
C GLY A 4 -11.68 8.73 17.28
N ALA A 5 -10.69 8.38 18.13
CA ALA A 5 -10.90 7.73 19.42
C ALA A 5 -10.83 8.71 20.61
N GLY A 6 -10.36 9.95 20.40
CA GLY A 6 -10.13 10.90 21.49
C GLY A 6 -9.08 10.43 22.49
N ALA A 7 -8.06 9.70 22.00
CA ALA A 7 -7.05 9.05 22.83
C ALA A 7 -5.65 9.63 22.60
N ASP A 8 -4.88 9.71 23.68
CA ASP A 8 -3.51 10.21 23.74
C ASP A 8 -2.47 9.09 23.74
N VAL A 9 -1.19 9.46 23.75
CA VAL A 9 -0.08 8.49 23.76
C VAL A 9 0.02 7.87 25.15
N GLY A 10 -0.07 6.54 25.21
CA GLY A 10 -0.05 5.79 26.47
C GLY A 10 -1.43 5.29 26.89
N ASP A 11 -2.50 5.76 26.26
CA ASP A 11 -3.85 5.34 26.57
C ASP A 11 -4.12 3.90 26.12
N THR A 12 -4.84 3.17 26.97
CA THR A 12 -5.40 1.86 26.61
C THR A 12 -6.76 2.06 25.98
N VAL A 13 -6.93 1.56 24.75
CA VAL A 13 -8.20 1.66 23.99
C VAL A 13 -8.79 0.28 23.75
N GLY A 14 -10.08 0.12 24.01
CA GLY A 14 -10.84 -1.07 23.65
C GLY A 14 -11.21 -1.04 22.17
N LEU A 15 -10.87 -2.09 21.42
CA LEU A 15 -11.25 -2.23 20.01
C LEU A 15 -12.09 -3.49 19.80
N ALA A 16 -13.23 -3.37 19.13
CA ALA A 16 -14.02 -4.50 18.68
C ALA A 16 -13.86 -4.66 17.17
N ILE A 17 -13.50 -5.85 16.71
CA ILE A 17 -13.32 -6.16 15.28
C ILE A 17 -14.38 -7.20 14.88
N LYS A 18 -15.11 -6.94 13.80
CA LYS A 18 -16.04 -7.89 13.19
C LYS A 18 -15.50 -8.37 11.85
N PRO A 19 -15.49 -9.68 11.56
CA PRO A 19 -15.18 -10.19 10.23
C PRO A 19 -16.18 -9.63 9.20
N THR A 20 -15.69 -9.18 8.07
CA THR A 20 -16.51 -8.84 6.90
C THR A 20 -16.23 -9.84 5.78
N LYS A 21 -17.26 -10.18 5.01
CA LYS A 21 -17.13 -11.02 3.81
C LYS A 21 -16.61 -10.22 2.62
N GLU A 22 -16.92 -8.92 2.59
CA GLU A 22 -16.57 -8.04 1.49
C GLU A 22 -15.22 -7.38 1.77
N TRP A 23 -14.27 -7.59 0.87
CA TRP A 23 -12.97 -6.94 0.95
C TRP A 23 -13.08 -5.50 0.44
N PRO A 24 -12.70 -4.50 1.24
CA PRO A 24 -12.86 -3.10 0.83
C PRO A 24 -11.94 -2.76 -0.35
N GLU A 25 -12.44 -1.89 -1.23
CA GLU A 25 -11.68 -1.41 -2.36
C GLU A 25 -10.53 -0.49 -1.91
N PRO A 26 -9.29 -0.69 -2.38
CA PRO A 26 -8.20 0.21 -2.01
C PRO A 26 -8.32 1.57 -2.71
N GLU A 27 -7.89 2.62 -2.02
CA GLU A 27 -7.67 3.91 -2.66
C GLU A 27 -6.46 3.83 -3.60
N VAL A 28 -6.71 3.97 -4.92
CA VAL A 28 -5.65 3.91 -5.93
C VAL A 28 -4.94 5.27 -6.01
N PRO A 29 -3.61 5.34 -5.82
CA PRO A 29 -2.83 6.58 -5.92
C PRO A 29 -2.93 7.24 -7.29
N THR A 30 -2.88 8.57 -7.34
CA THR A 30 -3.05 9.37 -8.57
C THR A 30 -2.01 9.06 -9.63
N ASP A 31 -0.76 8.82 -9.25
CA ASP A 31 0.32 8.46 -10.17
C ASP A 31 0.09 7.08 -10.82
N LEU A 32 -0.35 6.09 -10.03
CA LEU A 32 -0.73 4.79 -10.55
C LEU A 32 -1.96 4.89 -11.48
N LYS A 33 -3.00 5.64 -11.08
CA LYS A 33 -4.18 5.88 -11.95
C LYS A 33 -3.79 6.46 -13.31
N LYS A 34 -2.88 7.44 -13.34
CA LYS A 34 -2.38 8.04 -14.58
C LYS A 34 -1.64 7.00 -15.44
N ALA A 35 -0.75 6.21 -14.84
CA ALA A 35 0.02 5.21 -15.56
C ALA A 35 -0.84 4.08 -16.16
N LEU A 36 -1.86 3.61 -15.42
CA LEU A 36 -2.80 2.59 -15.90
C LEU A 36 -3.58 3.07 -17.13
N LYS A 37 -4.03 4.34 -17.13
CA LYS A 37 -4.71 4.96 -18.28
C LYS A 37 -3.76 5.11 -19.47
N ALA A 38 -2.57 5.68 -19.27
CA ALA A 38 -1.58 5.87 -20.33
C ALA A 38 -1.16 4.54 -20.98
N SER A 39 -1.06 3.48 -20.18
CA SER A 39 -0.69 2.15 -20.65
C SER A 39 -1.83 1.32 -21.23
N LYS A 40 -3.07 1.83 -21.23
CA LYS A 40 -4.30 1.13 -21.67
C LYS A 40 -4.53 -0.23 -20.97
N VAL A 41 -4.21 -0.30 -19.67
CA VAL A 41 -4.42 -1.52 -18.84
C VAL A 41 -5.47 -1.31 -17.74
N HIS A 42 -6.21 -0.21 -17.81
CA HIS A 42 -7.21 0.14 -16.81
C HIS A 42 -8.29 -0.93 -16.67
N ASP A 43 -8.74 -1.52 -17.78
CA ASP A 43 -9.79 -2.55 -17.75
C ASP A 43 -9.29 -3.84 -17.11
N ILE A 44 -8.03 -4.22 -17.39
CA ILE A 44 -7.34 -5.35 -16.74
C ILE A 44 -7.23 -5.11 -15.22
N TRP A 45 -6.96 -3.87 -14.80
CA TRP A 45 -6.93 -3.48 -13.40
C TRP A 45 -8.32 -3.56 -12.72
N MET A 46 -9.38 -3.21 -13.45
CA MET A 46 -10.75 -3.32 -12.94
C MET A 46 -11.26 -4.77 -12.94
N ASP A 47 -10.68 -5.64 -13.76
CA ASP A 47 -11.00 -7.07 -13.80
C ASP A 47 -10.38 -7.87 -12.63
N ILE A 48 -9.27 -7.41 -12.05
CA ILE A 48 -8.66 -8.12 -10.91
C ILE A 48 -9.42 -7.91 -9.59
N THR A 49 -9.32 -8.90 -8.70
CA THR A 49 -9.93 -8.84 -7.36
C THR A 49 -9.42 -7.65 -6.52
N PRO A 50 -10.21 -7.11 -5.58
CA PRO A 50 -9.77 -6.07 -4.65
C PRO A 50 -8.47 -6.43 -3.91
N ILE A 51 -8.33 -7.69 -3.48
CA ILE A 51 -7.11 -8.21 -2.82
C ILE A 51 -5.88 -8.05 -3.71
N ALA A 52 -6.00 -8.32 -5.02
CA ALA A 52 -4.90 -8.16 -5.96
C ALA A 52 -4.53 -6.67 -6.16
N ARG A 53 -5.53 -5.77 -6.18
CA ARG A 53 -5.27 -4.31 -6.23
C ARG A 53 -4.52 -3.85 -4.98
N TRP A 54 -4.91 -4.36 -3.80
CA TRP A 54 -4.19 -4.12 -2.55
C TRP A 54 -2.74 -4.60 -2.61
N ASP A 55 -2.49 -5.79 -3.15
CA ASP A 55 -1.11 -6.31 -3.30
C ASP A 55 -0.25 -5.38 -4.17
N TRP A 56 -0.77 -4.93 -5.31
CA TRP A 56 -0.04 -4.00 -6.18
C TRP A 56 0.24 -2.68 -5.50
N ILE A 57 -0.75 -2.08 -4.84
CA ILE A 57 -0.60 -0.79 -4.16
C ILE A 57 0.42 -0.90 -3.03
N ARG A 58 0.35 -1.95 -2.20
CA ARG A 58 1.30 -2.20 -1.12
C ARG A 58 2.71 -2.49 -1.64
N TRP A 59 2.82 -3.25 -2.74
CA TRP A 59 4.12 -3.49 -3.37
C TRP A 59 4.72 -2.22 -3.96
N ILE A 60 3.94 -1.35 -4.60
CA ILE A 60 4.42 -0.06 -5.10
C ILE A 60 4.79 0.87 -3.93
N GLY A 61 4.02 0.83 -2.83
CA GLY A 61 4.22 1.64 -1.63
C GLY A 61 5.39 1.22 -0.74
N SER A 62 5.88 -0.02 -0.84
CA SER A 62 6.94 -0.53 0.03
C SER A 62 8.35 0.03 -0.23
N THR A 63 8.47 1.10 -1.01
CA THR A 63 9.73 1.80 -1.26
C THR A 63 9.62 3.28 -0.90
N LYS A 64 10.65 3.81 -0.23
CA LYS A 64 10.81 5.25 0.01
C LYS A 64 11.34 6.00 -1.20
N ARG A 65 12.05 5.30 -2.08
CA ARG A 65 12.75 5.92 -3.21
C ARG A 65 11.75 6.22 -4.33
N PRO A 66 11.60 7.49 -4.75
CA PRO A 66 10.63 7.88 -5.78
C PRO A 66 10.96 7.25 -7.13
N GLU A 67 12.25 7.07 -7.44
CA GLU A 67 12.74 6.41 -8.65
C GLU A 67 12.26 4.95 -8.71
N THR A 68 12.42 4.21 -7.61
CA THR A 68 11.97 2.82 -7.51
C THR A 68 10.45 2.73 -7.59
N ARG A 69 9.73 3.70 -7.03
CA ARG A 69 8.27 3.78 -7.14
C ARG A 69 7.84 3.92 -8.61
N LYS A 70 8.44 4.84 -9.37
CA LYS A 70 8.16 5.01 -10.81
C LYS A 70 8.39 3.70 -11.58
N ARG A 71 9.55 3.08 -11.38
CA ARG A 71 9.88 1.78 -12.01
C ARG A 71 8.88 0.68 -11.63
N ARG A 72 8.42 0.61 -10.38
CA ARG A 72 7.40 -0.37 -9.96
C ARG A 72 6.05 -0.11 -10.62
N ILE A 73 5.66 1.14 -10.83
CA ILE A 73 4.43 1.50 -11.54
C ILE A 73 4.51 1.07 -13.01
N GLU A 74 5.63 1.33 -13.67
CA GLU A 74 5.90 0.88 -15.05
C GLU A 74 5.86 -0.65 -15.15
N ASN A 75 6.57 -1.33 -14.26
CA ASN A 75 6.54 -2.80 -14.17
C ASN A 75 5.13 -3.33 -13.93
N THR A 76 4.33 -2.68 -13.09
CA THR A 76 2.94 -3.08 -12.84
C THR A 76 2.14 -3.04 -14.14
N CYS A 77 2.26 -1.95 -14.91
CA CYS A 77 1.58 -1.82 -16.19
C CYS A 77 2.05 -2.89 -17.19
N SER A 78 3.36 -3.15 -17.28
CA SER A 78 3.91 -4.20 -18.15
C SER A 78 3.40 -5.58 -17.74
N MET A 79 3.48 -5.92 -16.45
CA MET A 79 3.08 -7.22 -15.94
C MET A 79 1.58 -7.49 -16.10
N LEU A 80 0.74 -6.45 -15.98
CA LEU A 80 -0.69 -6.57 -16.25
C LEU A 80 -0.96 -6.87 -17.74
N LYS A 81 -0.22 -6.28 -18.67
CA LYS A 81 -0.29 -6.63 -20.10
C LYS A 81 0.11 -8.07 -20.35
N ASP A 82 1.13 -8.53 -19.64
CA ASP A 82 1.61 -9.92 -19.69
C ASP A 82 0.67 -10.91 -18.97
N GLY A 83 -0.52 -10.45 -18.53
CA GLY A 83 -1.54 -11.28 -17.90
C GLY A 83 -1.29 -11.59 -16.41
N LYS A 84 -0.21 -11.08 -15.82
CA LYS A 84 0.06 -11.28 -14.39
C LYS A 84 -0.90 -10.43 -13.57
N ARG A 85 -1.71 -11.10 -12.74
CA ARG A 85 -2.71 -10.41 -11.90
C ARG A 85 -2.18 -10.02 -10.52
N ARG A 86 -0.95 -10.43 -10.17
CA ARG A 86 -0.28 -10.12 -8.89
C ARG A 86 1.21 -9.80 -9.07
N PRO A 87 1.83 -9.01 -8.18
CA PRO A 87 3.27 -8.80 -8.20
C PRO A 87 4.01 -10.11 -7.88
N CYS A 88 5.09 -10.41 -8.60
CA CYS A 88 5.92 -11.57 -8.30
C CYS A 88 6.81 -11.28 -7.08
N CYS A 89 6.87 -12.23 -6.14
CA CYS A 89 7.64 -12.16 -4.90
C CYS A 89 7.19 -11.08 -3.89
N PHE A 90 5.91 -10.66 -3.93
CA PHE A 90 5.37 -9.79 -2.88
C PHE A 90 5.06 -10.59 -1.61
N ASN A 91 5.82 -10.32 -0.54
CA ASN A 91 5.56 -10.92 0.76
C ASN A 91 4.51 -10.11 1.53
N ARG A 92 3.29 -10.65 1.63
CA ARG A 92 2.16 -10.04 2.37
C ARG A 92 2.39 -9.94 3.88
N SER A 93 3.32 -10.70 4.45
CA SER A 93 3.63 -10.64 5.89
C SER A 93 4.53 -9.46 6.25
N GLN A 94 5.14 -8.78 5.27
CA GLN A 94 6.00 -7.65 5.52
C GLN A 94 5.21 -6.34 5.64
N CYS A 95 5.65 -5.48 6.56
CA CYS A 95 5.14 -4.11 6.62
C CYS A 95 5.50 -3.37 5.33
N THR A 96 4.49 -2.82 4.66
CA THR A 96 4.67 -2.08 3.40
C THR A 96 4.64 -0.57 3.56
N GLU A 97 4.63 -0.08 4.80
CA GLU A 97 4.66 1.33 5.15
C GLU A 97 6.03 1.69 5.72
N PRO A 98 6.96 2.20 4.89
CA PRO A 98 8.34 2.40 5.30
C PRO A 98 8.53 3.51 6.35
N SER A 99 7.51 4.34 6.55
CA SER A 99 7.44 5.39 7.57
C SER A 99 7.10 4.86 8.96
N VAL A 100 6.54 3.64 9.02
CA VAL A 100 6.11 2.97 10.27
C VAL A 100 7.09 1.87 10.67
N SER A 101 7.64 1.14 9.69
CA SER A 101 8.60 0.06 9.93
C SER A 101 9.78 0.13 8.97
N SER A 102 10.96 -0.28 9.45
CA SER A 102 12.15 -0.51 8.65
C SER A 102 12.59 -1.96 8.79
N ASN A 103 12.62 -2.71 7.69
CA ASN A 103 13.01 -4.13 7.66
C ASN A 103 12.27 -5.01 8.69
N GLY A 104 10.98 -4.74 8.95
CA GLY A 104 10.18 -5.51 9.90
C GLY A 104 10.30 -5.06 11.36
N VAL A 105 11.17 -4.09 11.66
CA VAL A 105 11.26 -3.46 12.98
C VAL A 105 10.37 -2.22 13.02
N LEU A 106 9.48 -2.12 14.00
CA LEU A 106 8.65 -0.93 14.20
C LEU A 106 9.52 0.22 14.69
N LEU A 107 9.26 1.41 14.17
CA LEU A 107 9.95 2.62 14.61
C LEU A 107 9.35 3.13 15.91
N GLU A 108 10.21 3.61 16.81
CA GLU A 108 9.79 4.29 18.02
C GLU A 108 9.01 5.57 17.65
N PRO A 109 8.03 6.01 18.48
CA PRO A 109 7.23 7.20 18.19
C PRO A 109 8.07 8.46 17.90
N THR A 110 9.22 8.61 18.56
CA THR A 110 10.16 9.72 18.37
C THR A 110 10.80 9.68 16.97
N GLN A 111 11.15 8.49 16.49
CA GLN A 111 11.81 8.26 15.19
C GLN A 111 10.85 8.42 13.99
N MET A 112 9.53 8.26 14.21
CA MET A 112 8.51 8.49 13.19
C MET A 112 8.34 9.97 12.83
N ASN A 113 8.55 10.87 13.80
CA ASN A 113 8.36 12.32 13.62
C ASN A 113 9.50 12.97 12.83
N GLU A 114 10.74 12.49 13.00
CA GLU A 114 11.91 12.95 12.25
C GLU A 114 11.84 12.50 10.78
N LYS A 115 11.39 11.26 10.54
CA LYS A 115 11.27 10.70 9.17
C LYS A 115 10.06 11.21 8.37
N LYS A 116 9.12 11.91 8.99
CA LYS A 116 8.04 12.62 8.29
C LYS A 116 8.47 13.99 7.75
N ARG A 117 9.59 14.53 8.24
CA ARG A 117 10.09 15.88 7.92
C ARG A 117 11.21 15.89 6.88
N ALA A 118 11.72 14.72 6.49
CA ALA A 118 12.73 14.50 5.46
C ALA A 118 12.10 13.81 4.25
#